data_AF-A0A4Q3A715-F1
#
_entry.id   AF-A0A4Q3A715-F1
#
_cell.length_a   1.000
_cell.length_b   1.000
_cell.length_c   1.000
_cell.angle_alpha   90.00
_cell.angle_beta   90.00
_cell.angle_gamma   90.00
#
_symmetry.space_group_name_H-M   'P 1'
#
loop_
_entity.id
_entity.type
_entity.pdbx_description
1 polymer ?
#
loop_
_entity_poly.entity_id
_entity_poly.type
_entity_poly.pdbx_seq_one_letter_code
_entity_poly.pdbx_strand_id
1 'polypeptide(L)' 'MRISFDKTELDLDLIHAFLSGAYWSVGIPRHTVERAIAGSLCVAAFAPDEEGKDEQIGFAR' A
#
# COMPACT_ATOMS: atom_id res chain seq x y z
N MET A 1 16.13 0.88 -4.03
CA MET A 1 14.90 1.60 -3.63
C MET A 1 14.26 2.18 -4.87
N ARG A 2 13.01 1.80 -5.14
CA ARG A 2 12.23 2.22 -6.31
C ARG A 2 10.94 2.89 -5.83
N ILE A 3 10.51 3.95 -6.51
CA ILE A 3 9.24 4.65 -6.23
C ILE A 3 8.32 4.45 -7.42
N SER A 4 7.07 4.07 -7.17
CA SER A 4 6.05 3.87 -8.19
C SER A 4 4.82 4.71 -7.92
N PHE A 5 4.19 5.16 -9.01
CA PHE A 5 2.87 5.79 -9.02
C PHE A 5 1.84 4.92 -9.75
N ASP A 6 2.24 3.73 -10.22
CA ASP A 6 1.35 2.77 -10.85
C ASP A 6 0.56 2.01 -9.76
N LYS A 7 -0.76 2.18 -9.77
CA LYS A 7 -1.65 1.53 -8.80
C LYS A 7 -1.68 0.01 -8.95
N THR A 8 -1.31 -0.52 -10.11
CA THR A 8 -1.31 -1.96 -10.37
C THR A 8 -0.19 -2.69 -9.63
N GLU A 9 0.84 -1.96 -9.15
CA GLU A 9 1.94 -2.51 -8.37
C GLU A 9 1.67 -2.49 -6.86
N LEU A 10 0.57 -1.89 -6.40
CA LEU A 10 0.25 -1.78 -4.98
C LEU A 10 -0.15 -3.14 -4.39
N ASP A 11 0.48 -3.52 -3.29
CA ASP A 11 0.03 -4.60 -2.43
C ASP A 11 -1.11 -4.10 -1.53
N LEU A 12 -2.34 -4.35 -1.98
CA LEU A 12 -3.55 -3.98 -1.24
C LEU A 12 -3.74 -4.75 0.06
N ASP A 13 -3.22 -5.98 0.15
CA ASP A 13 -3.32 -6.80 1.35
C ASP A 13 -2.44 -6.21 2.44
N LEU A 14 -1.20 -5.86 2.09
CA LEU A 14 -0.26 -5.17 2.99
C LEU A 14 -0.80 -3.82 3.46
N ILE A 15 -1.26 -2.99 2.52
CA ILE A 15 -1.80 -1.66 2.85
C ILE A 15 -3.01 -1.79 3.79
N HIS A 16 -3.95 -2.69 3.47
CA HIS A 16 -5.14 -2.90 4.29
C HIS A 16 -4.80 -3.46 5.67
N ALA A 17 -3.92 -4.46 5.75
CA ALA A 17 -3.47 -5.03 7.01
C ALA A 17 -2.86 -3.96 7.92
N PHE A 18 -1.95 -3.13 7.40
CA PHE A 18 -1.34 -2.04 8.15
C PHE A 18 -2.38 -1.01 8.62
N LEU A 19 -3.21 -0.49 7.70
CA LEU A 19 -4.20 0.54 8.02
C LEU A 19 -5.25 0.02 9.01
N SER A 20 -5.67 -1.24 8.91
CA SER A 20 -6.66 -1.82 9.81
C SER A 20 -6.20 -1.89 11.28
N GLY A 21 -4.89 -1.90 11.52
CA GLY A 21 -4.29 -1.86 12.86
C GLY A 21 -3.89 -0.45 13.33
N ALA A 22 -3.83 0.54 12.44
CA ALA A 22 -3.42 1.90 12.79
C ALA A 22 -4.50 2.64 13.59
N TYR A 23 -4.11 3.42 14.61
CA TYR A 23 -5.06 4.05 15.54
C TYR A 23 -6.08 4.98 14.86
N TRP A 24 -5.76 5.53 13.69
CA TRP A 24 -6.64 6.43 12.93
C TRP A 24 -7.54 5.72 11.91
N SER A 25 -7.41 4.41 11.75
CA SER A 25 -8.17 3.61 10.78
C SER A 25 -8.46 2.20 11.29
N VAL A 26 -8.58 2.04 12.60
CA VAL A 26 -8.84 0.75 13.26
C VAL A 26 -10.04 0.05 12.64
N GLY A 27 -9.84 -1.17 12.17
CA GLY A 27 -10.89 -1.98 11.56
C GLY A 27 -11.45 -1.45 10.23
N ILE A 28 -10.74 -0.56 9.53
CA ILE A 28 -11.18 -0.03 8.24
C ILE A 28 -11.51 -1.19 7.27
N PRO A 29 -12.71 -1.20 6.63
CA PRO A 29 -13.04 -2.24 5.68
C PRO A 29 -12.17 -2.18 4.42
N ARG A 30 -11.78 -3.35 3.89
CA ARG A 30 -10.96 -3.46 2.67
C ARG A 30 -11.52 -2.65 1.49
N HIS A 31 -12.81 -2.80 1.21
CA HIS A 31 -13.48 -2.08 0.10
C HIS A 31 -13.42 -0.55 0.26
N THR A 32 -13.29 -0.03 1.50
CA THR A 32 -13.14 1.40 1.74
C THR A 32 -11.74 1.85 1.33
N VAL A 33 -10.69 1.06 1.60
CA VAL A 33 -9.31 1.31 1.16
C VAL A 33 -9.20 1.24 -0.37
N GLU A 34 -9.80 0.22 -0.99
CA GLU A 34 -9.82 0.07 -2.45
C GLU A 34 -10.46 1.28 -3.14
N ARG A 35 -11.63 1.71 -2.67
CA ARG A 35 -12.31 2.91 -3.18
C ARG A 35 -11.48 4.18 -3.00
N ALA A 36 -10.79 4.28 -1.86
CA ALA A 36 -9.87 5.37 -1.56
C ALA A 36 -8.71 5.44 -2.57
N ILE A 37 -8.07 4.30 -2.85
CA ILE A 37 -6.96 4.19 -3.81
C ILE A 37 -7.41 4.50 -5.23
N ALA A 38 -8.60 4.03 -5.62
CA ALA A 38 -9.16 4.31 -6.95
C ALA A 38 -9.27 5.83 -7.21
N GLY A 39 -9.68 6.61 -6.20
CA GLY A 39 -9.91 8.06 -6.29
C GLY A 39 -8.72 8.97 -5.98
N SER A 40 -7.52 8.44 -5.69
CA SER A 40 -6.37 9.23 -5.24
C SER A 40 -5.13 9.03 -6.12
N LEU A 41 -4.20 9.98 -6.12
CA LEU A 41 -2.82 9.71 -6.57
C LEU A 41 -2.14 8.90 -5.45
N CYS A 42 -1.60 7.74 -5.78
CA CYS A 42 -0.95 6.87 -4.80
C CYS A 42 0.53 6.76 -5.13
N VAL A 43 1.34 6.60 -4.08
CA VAL A 43 2.78 6.38 -4.17
C VAL A 43 3.13 5.14 -3.37
N ALA A 44 3.89 4.24 -3.96
CA ALA A 44 4.50 3.11 -3.26
C ALA A 44 6.02 3.18 -3.34
N ALA A 45 6.66 2.79 -2.24
CA ALA A 45 8.11 2.61 -2.15
C ALA A 45 8.41 1.12 -2.10
N PHE A 46 9.38 0.68 -2.90
CA PHE A 46 9.84 -0.70 -2.97
C PHE A 46 11.34 -0.80 -2.65
N ALA A 47 11.72 -1.88 -1.98
CA ALA A 47 13.11 -2.28 -1.77
C ALA A 47 13.27 -3.78 -2.05
N PRO A 48 14.45 -4.22 -2.52
CA PRO A 48 14.70 -5.64 -2.71
C PRO A 48 14.68 -6.39 -1.37
N ASP A 49 14.01 -7.53 -1.35
CA ASP A 49 14.07 -8.52 -0.28
C ASP A 49 15.39 -9.32 -0.33
N GLU A 50 15.53 -10.34 0.54
CA GLU A 50 16.71 -11.20 0.58
C GLU A 50 16.94 -12.00 -0.73
N GLU A 51 15.89 -12.24 -1.52
CA GLU A 51 15.94 -12.92 -2.81
C GLU A 51 16.15 -11.95 -3.99
N GLY A 52 16.20 -10.64 -3.72
CA GLY A 52 16.36 -9.58 -4.70
C GLY A 52 15.07 -9.17 -5.41
N LYS A 53 13.90 -9.57 -4.92
CA LYS A 53 12.58 -9.17 -5.46
C LYS A 53 12.12 -7.87 -4.81
N ASP A 54 11.46 -7.01 -5.58
CA ASP A 54 10.90 -5.76 -5.05
C ASP A 54 9.73 -6.06 -4.08
N GLU A 55 9.92 -5.74 -2.80
CA GLU A 55 8.89 -5.77 -1.76
C GLU A 55 8.41 -4.34 -1.45
N GLN A 56 7.10 -4.16 -1.25
CA GLN A 56 6.55 -2.86 -0.89
C GLN A 56 6.86 -2.53 0.58
N ILE A 57 7.56 -1.42 0.80
CA ILE A 57 8.00 -0.96 2.13
C ILE A 57 7.38 0.37 2.55
N GLY A 58 6.60 1.02 1.68
CA GLY A 58 5.97 2.30 1.99
C GLY A 58 4.77 2.60 1.10
N PHE A 59 3.86 3.43 1.61
CA PHE A 59 2.63 3.82 0.92
C PHE A 59 2.20 5.24 1.32
N ALA A 60 1.74 6.03 0.34
CA ALA A 60 1.11 7.33 0.54
C ALA A 60 -0.06 7.54 -0.44
N ARG A 61 -1.08 8.28 0.01
CA ARG A 61 -2.32 8.57 -0.72
C ARG A 61 -2.85 9.96 -0.40
#